data_AF-A0A7C2RET2-F1
#
_entry.id   AF-A0A7C2RET2-F1
#
_cell.length_a   1.000
_cell.length_b   1.000
_cell.length_c   1.000
_cell.angle_alpha   90.00
_cell.angle_beta   90.00
_cell.angle_gamma   90.00
#
_symmetry.space_group_name_H-M   'P 1'
#
loop_
_entity.id
_entity.type
_entity.pdbx_description
1 polymer ?
#
loop_
_entity_poly.entity_id
_entity_poly.type
_entity_poly.pdbx_seq_one_letter_code
_entity_poly.pdbx_strand_id
1 'polypeptide(L)'
;MPRAKTGQPGEGVRRAHREKSGPSADLARVIRHEVNNPLTGILGNAELILADGAGLPEKTRERLTTIIYLAVRLRDVLRELEERLRDPGDPPDSSLPSGQGRPALAARENLP
;
A
#
# COMPACT_ATOMS: atom_id res chain seq x y z
N MET A 1 25.54 -8.82 -53.80
CA MET A 1 25.97 -7.97 -52.66
C MET A 1 24.76 -7.58 -51.82
N PRO A 2 24.42 -8.29 -50.72
CA PRO A 2 23.40 -7.84 -49.78
C PRO A 2 24.02 -7.27 -48.49
N ARG A 3 23.54 -6.09 -48.07
CA ARG A 3 23.93 -5.44 -46.81
C ARG A 3 23.17 -6.07 -45.64
N ALA A 4 23.91 -6.54 -44.63
CA ALA A 4 23.37 -6.96 -43.35
C ALA A 4 22.76 -5.76 -42.61
N LYS A 5 21.51 -5.91 -42.12
CA LYS A 5 20.91 -4.99 -41.16
C LYS A 5 21.21 -5.49 -39.76
N THR A 6 21.98 -4.66 -39.05
CA THR A 6 22.37 -4.73 -37.65
C THR A 6 21.18 -5.00 -36.73
N GLY A 7 21.28 -6.07 -35.93
CA GLY A 7 20.34 -6.36 -34.85
C GLY A 7 20.41 -5.30 -33.75
N GLN A 8 19.25 -4.88 -33.26
CA GLN A 8 19.10 -3.94 -32.15
C GLN A 8 19.53 -4.59 -30.82
N PRO A 9 20.46 -3.99 -30.06
CA PRO A 9 20.78 -4.44 -28.71
C PRO A 9 19.82 -3.79 -27.71
N GLY A 10 18.64 -4.39 -27.51
CA GLY A 10 17.62 -3.85 -26.60
C GLY A 10 16.93 -4.87 -25.68
N GLU A 11 17.10 -6.17 -25.93
CA GLU A 11 16.34 -7.22 -25.23
C GLU A 11 17.07 -7.84 -24.03
N GLY A 12 18.38 -7.61 -23.89
CA GLY A 12 19.21 -8.20 -22.84
C GLY A 12 19.05 -7.56 -21.45
N VAL A 13 18.65 -6.29 -21.36
CA VAL A 13 18.64 -5.53 -20.10
C VAL A 13 17.37 -5.77 -19.28
N ARG A 14 16.28 -6.27 -19.88
CA ARG A 14 15.02 -6.54 -19.16
C ARG A 14 14.98 -7.91 -18.47
N ARG A 15 15.94 -8.80 -18.73
CA ARG A 15 16.01 -10.16 -18.16
C ARG A 15 16.90 -10.28 -16.91
N ALA A 16 17.54 -9.21 -16.47
CA ALA A 16 18.57 -9.24 -15.43
C ALA A 16 18.15 -8.65 -14.06
N HIS A 17 16.85 -8.52 -13.78
CA HIS A 17 16.34 -8.20 -12.42
C HIS A 17 15.48 -9.32 -11.84
N ARG A 18 15.73 -10.58 -12.23
CA ARG A 18 15.33 -11.73 -11.40
C ARG A 18 16.47 -12.05 -10.44
N GLU A 19 16.90 -11.05 -9.69
CA GLU A 19 17.63 -11.32 -8.45
C GLU A 19 16.69 -12.16 -7.59
N LYS A 20 17.17 -13.32 -7.12
CA LYS A 20 16.37 -14.16 -6.24
C LYS A 20 16.14 -13.35 -4.96
N SER A 21 14.93 -12.83 -4.79
CA SER A 21 14.49 -12.27 -3.51
C SER A 21 14.82 -13.30 -2.43
N GLY A 22 15.56 -12.87 -1.40
CA GLY A 22 15.80 -13.72 -0.24
C GLY A 22 14.48 -14.11 0.41
N PRO A 23 14.43 -15.19 1.21
CA PRO A 23 13.20 -15.62 1.90
C PRO A 23 12.47 -14.48 2.66
N SER A 24 13.22 -13.53 3.23
CA SER A 24 12.67 -12.34 3.91
C SER A 24 11.97 -11.37 2.96
N ALA A 25 12.51 -11.15 1.76
CA ALA A 25 11.92 -10.28 0.74
C ALA A 25 10.64 -10.88 0.16
N ASP A 26 10.61 -12.20 -0.03
CA ASP A 26 9.38 -12.91 -0.43
C ASP A 26 8.29 -12.81 0.63
N LEU A 27 8.65 -12.95 1.92
CA LEU A 27 7.71 -12.77 3.03
C LEU A 27 7.17 -11.33 3.10
N ALA A 28 8.04 -10.32 3.00
CA ALA A 28 7.63 -8.92 3.00
C ALA A 28 6.70 -8.57 1.82
N ARG A 29 6.89 -9.24 0.66
CA ARG A 29 6.00 -9.11 -0.50
C ARG A 29 4.64 -9.75 -0.24
N VAL A 30 4.59 -10.93 0.38
CA VAL A 30 3.35 -11.60 0.78
C VAL A 30 2.56 -10.74 1.76
N ILE A 31 3.22 -10.18 2.79
CA ILE A 31 2.54 -9.31 3.76
C ILE A 31 1.89 -8.10 3.05
N ARG A 32 2.63 -7.43 2.15
CA ARG A 32 2.10 -6.28 1.39
C ARG A 32 0.91 -6.63 0.51
N HIS A 33 0.99 -7.72 -0.27
CA HIS A 33 -0.02 -7.97 -1.29
C HIS A 33 -1.15 -8.90 -0.84
N GLU A 34 -0.89 -9.82 0.07
CA GLU A 34 -1.92 -10.80 0.49
C GLU A 34 -2.57 -10.42 1.81
N VAL A 35 -1.90 -9.64 2.66
CA VAL A 35 -2.45 -9.26 3.97
C VAL A 35 -2.94 -7.82 3.98
N ASN A 36 -2.12 -6.84 3.57
CA ASN A 36 -2.56 -5.43 3.62
C ASN A 36 -3.75 -5.14 2.67
N ASN A 37 -3.87 -5.89 1.56
CA ASN A 37 -4.98 -5.74 0.62
C ASN A 37 -6.36 -6.09 1.22
N PRO A 38 -6.60 -7.31 1.73
CA PRO A 38 -7.87 -7.62 2.39
C PRO A 38 -8.09 -6.78 3.65
N LEU A 39 -7.02 -6.42 4.38
CA LEU A 39 -7.12 -5.57 5.56
C LEU A 39 -7.65 -4.16 5.22
N THR A 40 -7.16 -3.59 4.11
CA THR A 40 -7.66 -2.32 3.56
C THR A 40 -9.13 -2.44 3.15
N GLY A 41 -9.51 -3.58 2.55
CA GLY A 41 -10.91 -3.87 2.22
C GLY A 41 -11.80 -3.95 3.45
N ILE A 42 -11.37 -4.64 4.52
CA ILE A 42 -12.10 -4.75 5.79
C ILE A 42 -12.30 -3.37 6.41
N LEU A 43 -11.23 -2.57 6.49
CA LEU A 43 -11.27 -1.22 7.04
C LEU A 43 -12.25 -0.34 6.26
N GLY A 44 -12.10 -0.27 4.93
CA GLY A 44 -12.95 0.56 4.08
C GLY A 44 -14.43 0.15 4.14
N ASN A 45 -14.75 -1.15 4.12
CA ASN A 45 -16.13 -1.60 4.25
C ASN A 45 -16.73 -1.23 5.62
N ALA A 46 -15.98 -1.39 6.71
CA ALA A 46 -16.46 -1.02 8.04
C ALA A 46 -16.69 0.50 8.17
N GLU A 47 -15.79 1.31 7.62
CA GLU A 47 -15.92 2.76 7.56
C GLU A 47 -17.14 3.19 6.73
N LEU A 48 -17.35 2.58 5.56
CA LEU A 48 -18.50 2.86 4.70
C LEU A 48 -19.83 2.53 5.39
N ILE A 49 -19.92 1.38 6.08
CA ILE A 49 -21.14 1.01 6.82
C ILE A 49 -21.43 2.02 7.93
N LEU A 50 -20.41 2.46 8.68
CA LEU A 50 -20.56 3.48 9.72
C LEU A 50 -20.98 4.84 9.15
N ALA A 51 -20.43 5.22 8.00
CA ALA A 51 -20.72 6.48 7.31
C ALA A 51 -22.14 6.51 6.73
N ASP A 52 -22.63 5.39 6.19
CA ASP A 52 -24.00 5.27 5.68
C ASP A 52 -25.02 5.34 6.83
N GLY A 53 -24.71 4.68 7.96
CA GLY A 53 -25.11 5.09 9.32
C GLY A 53 -26.59 5.05 9.70
N ALA A 54 -27.52 5.05 8.75
CA ALA A 54 -28.96 5.13 9.00
C ALA A 54 -29.50 3.81 9.54
N GLY A 55 -30.06 3.84 10.75
CA GLY A 55 -30.75 2.69 11.36
C GLY A 55 -29.84 1.60 11.93
N LEU A 56 -28.53 1.83 12.05
CA LEU A 56 -27.64 0.87 12.70
C LEU A 56 -27.89 0.82 14.22
N PRO A 57 -28.15 -0.38 14.80
CA PRO A 57 -28.18 -0.54 16.26
C PRO A 57 -26.85 -0.13 16.88
N GLU A 58 -26.89 0.44 18.09
CA GLU A 58 -25.69 0.95 18.77
C GLU A 58 -24.61 -0.14 18.95
N LYS A 59 -25.03 -1.35 19.34
CA LYS A 59 -24.14 -2.50 19.44
C LYS A 59 -23.44 -2.86 18.13
N THR A 60 -24.09 -2.61 16.99
CA THR A 60 -23.48 -2.81 15.66
C THR A 60 -22.45 -1.72 15.38
N ARG A 61 -22.74 -0.46 15.74
CA ARG A 61 -21.79 0.67 15.66
C ARG A 61 -20.53 0.42 16.49
N GLU A 62 -20.69 -0.06 17.72
CA GLU A 62 -19.57 -0.43 18.61
C GLU A 62 -18.70 -1.54 18.00
N ARG A 63 -19.32 -2.58 17.44
CA ARG A 63 -18.61 -3.68 16.79
C ARG A 63 -17.85 -3.21 15.55
N LEU A 64 -18.45 -2.38 14.71
CA LEU A 64 -17.78 -1.82 13.52
C LEU A 64 -16.59 -0.93 13.93
N THR A 65 -16.76 -0.10 14.95
CA THR A 65 -15.68 0.73 15.51
C THR A 65 -14.54 -0.15 16.04
N THR A 66 -14.86 -1.26 16.69
CA THR A 66 -13.87 -2.24 17.15
C THR A 66 -13.13 -2.89 15.97
N ILE A 67 -13.85 -3.29 14.91
CA ILE A 67 -13.24 -3.87 13.70
C ILE A 67 -12.25 -2.89 13.07
N ILE A 68 -12.63 -1.62 12.94
CA ILE A 68 -11.77 -0.55 12.41
C ILE A 68 -10.50 -0.43 13.26
N TYR A 69 -10.65 -0.32 14.58
CA TYR A 69 -9.53 -0.21 15.50
C TYR A 69 -8.56 -1.41 15.37
N LEU A 70 -9.09 -2.64 15.34
CA LEU A 70 -8.27 -3.84 15.21
C LEU A 70 -7.59 -3.93 13.84
N ALA A 71 -8.27 -3.56 12.76
CA ALA A 71 -7.69 -3.54 11.42
C ALA A 71 -6.54 -2.53 11.34
N VAL A 72 -6.72 -1.30 11.84
CA VAL A 72 -5.65 -0.30 11.89
C VAL A 72 -4.47 -0.80 12.72
N ARG A 73 -4.72 -1.35 13.92
CA ARG A 73 -3.66 -1.88 14.78
C ARG A 73 -2.88 -3.00 14.10
N LEU A 74 -3.56 -3.89 13.38
CA LEU A 74 -2.92 -4.98 12.65
C LEU A 74 -2.05 -4.45 11.50
N ARG A 75 -2.51 -3.43 10.76
CA ARG A 75 -1.71 -2.76 9.73
C ARG A 75 -0.39 -2.23 10.32
N ASP A 76 -0.46 -1.62 11.49
CA ASP A 76 0.72 -1.05 12.14
C ASP A 76 1.71 -2.14 12.58
N VAL A 77 1.23 -3.27 13.13
CA VAL A 77 2.08 -4.43 13.46
C VAL A 77 2.75 -4.99 12.20
N LEU A 78 2.00 -5.15 11.12
CA LEU A 78 2.54 -5.71 9.87
C LEU A 78 3.57 -4.79 9.23
N ARG A 79 3.34 -3.47 9.27
CA ARG A 79 4.32 -2.49 8.80
C ARG A 79 5.63 -2.56 9.59
N GLU A 80 5.56 -2.65 10.91
CA GLU A 80 6.75 -2.80 11.75
C GLU A 80 7.50 -4.11 11.43
N LEU A 81 6.76 -5.19 11.18
CA LEU A 81 7.34 -6.46 10.76
C LEU A 81 8.00 -6.36 9.38
N GLU A 82 7.35 -5.73 8.41
CA GLU A 82 7.93 -5.48 7.08
C GLU A 82 9.22 -4.66 7.16
N GLU A 83 9.24 -3.61 7.99
CA GLU A 83 10.43 -2.77 8.20
C GLU A 83 11.59 -3.58 8.80
N ARG A 84 11.32 -4.52 9.71
CA ARG A 84 12.34 -5.42 10.27
C ARG A 84 12.82 -6.49 9.29
N LEU A 85 11.98 -6.89 8.33
CA LEU A 85 12.29 -7.89 7.30
C LEU A 85 12.98 -7.29 6.07
N ARG A 86 12.94 -5.96 5.92
CA ARG A 86 13.62 -5.24 4.84
C ARG A 86 15.14 -5.38 5.01
N ASP A 87 15.79 -5.89 3.97
CA ASP A 87 17.24 -5.92 3.88
C ASP A 87 17.75 -4.48 3.71
N PRO A 88 18.79 -4.00 4.42
CA PRO A 88 19.34 -2.64 4.27
C PRO A 88 19.76 -2.23 2.84
N GLY A 89 19.82 -3.18 1.90
CA GLY A 89 20.05 -2.92 0.48
C GLY A 89 18.79 -2.71 -0.39
N ASP A 90 17.58 -2.91 0.14
CA ASP A 90 16.33 -2.79 -0.63
C ASP A 90 15.82 -1.34 -0.62
N PRO A 91 15.82 -0.63 -1.76
CA PRO A 91 15.48 0.79 -1.79
C PRO A 91 14.07 1.04 -1.26
N PRO A 92 13.83 2.18 -0.58
CA PRO A 92 12.48 2.56 -0.17
C PRO A 92 11.57 2.55 -1.41
N ASP A 93 10.40 1.94 -1.24
CA ASP A 93 9.43 1.77 -2.32
C ASP A 93 8.97 3.15 -2.80
N SER A 94 9.47 3.57 -3.96
CA SER A 94 9.16 4.86 -4.59
C SER A 94 7.71 4.93 -5.09
N SER A 95 6.93 3.86 -4.97
CA SER A 95 5.50 3.85 -5.30
C SER A 95 4.59 4.26 -4.15
N LEU A 96 5.11 4.40 -2.92
CA LEU A 96 4.39 5.07 -1.85
C LEU A 96 4.44 6.58 -2.07
N PRO A 97 3.30 7.26 -2.24
CA PRO A 97 3.30 8.71 -2.34
C PRO A 97 3.89 9.27 -1.04
N SER A 98 5.01 9.99 -1.17
CA SER A 98 5.50 10.87 -0.11
C SER A 98 4.31 11.71 0.34
N GLY A 99 4.01 11.73 1.64
CA GLY A 99 2.85 12.39 2.22
C GLY A 99 2.85 13.92 2.04
N GLN A 100 2.74 14.39 0.81
CA GLN A 100 2.45 15.76 0.42
C GLN A 100 1.09 15.75 -0.27
N GLY A 101 0.09 16.05 0.54
CA GLY A 101 -1.29 16.15 0.09
C GLY A 101 -2.24 16.43 1.23
N ARG A 102 -1.85 17.23 2.23
CA ARG A 102 -2.86 17.91 3.04
C ARG A 102 -3.56 18.87 2.08
N PRO A 103 -4.90 18.83 1.90
CA PRO A 103 -5.57 19.92 1.23
C PRO A 103 -5.36 21.17 2.10
N ALA A 104 -4.81 22.23 1.51
CA ALA A 104 -4.78 23.54 2.11
C ALA A 104 -6.22 24.09 2.17
N LEU A 105 -6.97 23.67 3.19
CA LEU A 105 -8.28 24.25 3.51
C LEU A 105 -8.12 25.46 4.44
N ALA A 106 -7.24 26.39 4.07
CA ALA A 106 -7.03 27.64 4.78
C ALA A 106 -6.52 28.71 3.82
N ALA A 107 -7.42 29.27 3.00
CA ALA A 107 -7.29 30.60 2.39
C ALA A 107 -8.50 30.90 1.48
N ARG A 108 -9.70 30.96 2.07
CA ARG A 108 -10.83 31.70 1.48
C ARG A 108 -11.61 32.40 2.59
N GLU A 109 -10.90 33.20 3.37
CA GLU A 109 -11.48 34.37 4.01
C GLU A 109 -10.84 35.60 3.35
N ASN A 110 -11.70 36.55 2.97
CA ASN A 110 -11.43 37.87 2.39
C ASN A 110 -11.00 37.97 0.91
N LEU A 111 -11.97 38.36 0.07
CA LEU A 111 -11.84 39.51 -0.83
C LEU A 111 -13.22 40.23 -0.87
N PRO A 112 -13.24 41.56 -1.13
CA PRO A 112 -14.31 42.49 -0.74
C PRO A 112 -15.59 42.39 -1.55
#